data_AF-A0A7G5ZK89-F1
#
_entry.id   AF-A0A7G5ZK89-F1
#
_cell.length_a   1.000
_cell.length_b   1.000
_cell.length_c   1.000
_cell.angle_alpha   90.00
_cell.angle_beta   90.00
_cell.angle_gamma   90.00
#
_symmetry.space_group_name_H-M   'P 1'
#
loop_
_entity.id
_entity.type
_entity.pdbx_description
1 polymer ?
#
loop_
_entity_poly.entity_id
_entity_poly.type
_entity_poly.pdbx_seq_one_letter_code
_entity_poly.pdbx_strand_id
1 'polypeptide(L)'
;MSGLDLELPSGDSEITAQPLPDAGTDSIAAESSERAELTPAQMEMETKLDLAIAYQEIGDKEGARELLDEVIKGGNVEQSSRASAMRAQLA
;
A
#
# COMPACT_ATOMS: atom_id res chain seq x y z
N MET A 1 32.88 -21.06 40.10
CA MET A 1 31.63 -20.74 39.38
C MET A 1 31.26 -19.33 39.80
N SER A 2 31.90 -18.33 39.20
CA SER A 2 31.72 -16.94 39.60
C SER A 2 30.50 -16.37 38.88
N GLY A 3 29.54 -15.91 39.67
CA GLY A 3 28.30 -15.28 39.20
C GLY A 3 28.61 -13.97 38.48
N LEU A 4 27.93 -13.77 37.36
CA LEU A 4 27.93 -12.53 36.58
C LEU A 4 27.09 -11.50 37.34
N ASP A 5 27.73 -10.48 37.88
CA ASP A 5 27.10 -9.33 38.53
C ASP A 5 26.67 -8.33 37.43
N LEU A 6 25.36 -8.15 37.25
CA LEU A 6 24.77 -7.30 36.22
C LEU A 6 24.61 -5.89 36.79
N GLU A 7 25.66 -5.08 36.68
CA GLU A 7 25.63 -3.67 37.05
C GLU A 7 24.79 -2.88 36.04
N LEU A 8 23.57 -2.49 36.45
CA LEU A 8 22.72 -1.58 35.70
C LEU A 8 23.27 -0.15 35.88
N PRO A 9 23.57 0.60 34.82
CA PRO A 9 23.89 2.01 34.98
C PRO A 9 22.63 2.74 35.45
N SER A 10 22.63 3.19 36.71
CA SER A 10 21.72 4.20 37.23
C SER A 10 21.99 5.49 36.45
N GLY A 11 21.31 5.61 35.31
CA GLY A 11 21.46 6.72 34.39
C GLY A 11 20.82 7.99 34.93
N ASP A 12 21.57 8.72 35.76
CA ASP A 12 21.54 10.19 35.80
C ASP A 12 22.27 10.71 34.53
N SER A 13 21.79 10.26 33.37
CA SER A 13 22.15 10.81 32.08
C SER A 13 20.95 11.61 31.64
N GLU A 14 21.06 12.93 31.75
CA GLU A 14 20.33 13.82 30.86
C GLU A 14 20.57 13.34 29.43
N ILE A 15 19.66 12.50 28.95
CA ILE A 15 19.50 12.23 27.53
C ILE A 15 19.00 13.56 26.98
N THR A 16 19.95 14.41 26.61
CA THR A 16 19.66 15.51 25.70
C THR A 16 19.10 14.85 24.45
N ALA A 17 17.78 14.87 24.33
CA ALA A 17 17.07 14.42 23.15
C ALA A 17 17.47 15.39 22.04
N GLN A 18 18.56 15.08 21.35
CA GLN A 18 18.86 15.73 20.09
C GLN A 18 17.65 15.44 19.19
N PRO A 19 16.96 16.47 18.68
CA PRO A 19 15.90 16.23 17.71
C PRO A 19 16.55 15.53 16.52
N LEU A 20 16.09 14.32 16.25
CA LEU A 20 16.39 13.61 15.01
C LEU A 20 16.14 14.59 13.85
N PRO A 21 17.03 14.69 12.85
CA PRO A 21 16.70 15.40 11.63
C PRO A 21 15.43 14.75 11.08
N ASP A 22 14.39 15.58 10.96
CA ASP A 22 13.14 15.27 10.28
C ASP A 22 13.51 14.68 8.92
N ALA A 23 13.45 13.35 8.83
CA ALA A 23 13.68 12.64 7.59
C ALA A 23 12.51 13.03 6.69
N GLY A 24 12.78 14.02 5.83
CA GLY A 24 11.82 14.65 4.94
C GLY A 24 10.88 13.63 4.34
N THR A 25 9.67 13.60 4.88
CA THR A 25 8.51 12.94 4.29
C THR A 25 7.91 13.91 3.29
N ASP A 26 8.67 14.23 2.24
CA ASP A 26 8.15 14.96 1.08
C ASP A 26 8.80 14.43 -0.21
N SER A 27 8.85 13.11 -0.34
CA SER A 27 9.27 12.47 -1.58
C SER A 27 8.36 11.30 -1.91
N ILE A 28 7.09 11.62 -2.14
CA ILE A 28 6.18 10.93 -3.08
C ILE A 28 4.87 11.75 -3.28
N ALA A 29 4.93 13.00 -3.74
CA ALA A 29 3.67 13.70 -4.05
C ALA A 29 3.78 14.73 -5.17
N ALA A 30 4.66 14.49 -6.16
CA ALA A 30 4.81 15.41 -7.29
C ALA A 30 4.68 14.75 -8.66
N GLU A 31 3.94 13.63 -8.74
CA GLU A 31 3.44 13.09 -10.02
C GLU A 31 1.91 13.00 -10.01
N SER A 32 1.25 13.97 -9.38
CA SER A 32 -0.22 14.13 -9.40
C SER A 32 -0.62 15.10 -10.52
N SER A 33 -0.14 14.86 -11.73
CA SER A 33 -0.58 15.63 -12.90
C SER A 33 -1.74 14.86 -13.55
N GLU A 34 -2.95 15.39 -13.36
CA GLU A 34 -4.16 15.14 -14.16
C GLU A 34 -5.02 13.89 -13.86
N ARG A 35 -4.90 13.25 -12.69
CA ARG A 35 -6.04 12.50 -12.15
C ARG A 35 -7.00 13.50 -11.51
N ALA A 36 -8.13 13.76 -12.16
CA ALA A 36 -9.29 14.38 -11.50
C ALA A 36 -9.42 13.77 -10.10
N GLU A 37 -9.44 14.60 -9.05
CA GLU A 37 -9.24 14.19 -7.66
C GLU A 37 -10.08 12.96 -7.31
N LEU A 38 -9.47 11.78 -7.43
CA LEU A 38 -10.16 10.53 -7.15
C LEU A 38 -10.39 10.48 -5.65
N THR A 39 -11.60 10.14 -5.24
CA THR A 39 -11.90 9.89 -3.83
C THR A 39 -11.00 8.76 -3.30
N PRO A 40 -10.74 8.68 -1.99
CA PRO A 40 -9.97 7.58 -1.41
C PRO A 40 -10.48 6.19 -1.82
N ALA A 41 -11.79 6.01 -1.90
CA ALA A 41 -12.40 4.76 -2.38
C ALA A 41 -12.06 4.48 -3.86
N GLN A 42 -12.10 5.48 -4.73
CA GLN A 42 -11.71 5.32 -6.13
C GLN A 42 -10.22 5.01 -6.28
N MET A 43 -9.36 5.61 -5.44
CA MET A 43 -7.94 5.28 -5.42
C MET A 43 -7.70 3.84 -4.97
N GLU A 44 -8.43 3.35 -3.96
CA GLU A 44 -8.36 1.95 -3.52
C GLU A 44 -8.73 0.99 -4.66
N MET A 45 -9.77 1.30 -5.43
CA MET A 45 -10.19 0.47 -6.56
C MET A 45 -9.18 0.49 -7.71
N GLU A 46 -8.45 1.59 -7.92
CA GLU A 46 -7.32 1.61 -8.86
C GLU A 46 -6.19 0.71 -8.40
N THR A 47 -5.82 0.78 -7.12
CA THR A 47 -4.78 -0.10 -6.57
C THR A 47 -5.17 -1.58 -6.72
N LYS A 48 -6.45 -1.93 -6.54
CA LYS A 48 -6.94 -3.30 -6.76
C LYS A 48 -6.88 -3.72 -8.23
N LEU A 49 -7.16 -2.82 -9.17
CA LEU A 49 -6.98 -3.08 -10.60
C LEU A 49 -5.52 -3.38 -10.94
N ASP A 50 -4.59 -2.58 -10.42
CA ASP A 50 -3.15 -2.78 -10.65
C ASP A 50 -2.67 -4.13 -10.06
N LEU A 51 -3.13 -4.47 -8.86
CA LEU A 51 -2.81 -5.76 -8.24
C LEU A 51 -3.41 -6.94 -9.02
N ALA A 52 -4.62 -6.80 -9.56
CA ALA A 52 -5.23 -7.84 -10.40
C ALA A 52 -4.44 -8.09 -11.69
N ILE A 53 -3.86 -7.05 -12.29
CA ILE A 53 -2.94 -7.18 -13.44
C ILE A 53 -1.71 -7.97 -13.02
N ALA A 54 -1.07 -7.60 -11.91
CA ALA A 54 0.12 -8.30 -11.42
C ALA A 54 -0.16 -9.80 -11.15
N TYR A 55 -1.31 -10.13 -10.56
CA TYR A 55 -1.73 -11.52 -10.34
C TYR A 55 -1.99 -12.26 -11.65
N GLN A 56 -2.62 -11.61 -12.64
CA GLN A 56 -2.77 -12.17 -13.97
C GLN A 56 -1.41 -12.47 -14.63
N GLU A 57 -0.44 -11.56 -14.52
CA GLU A 57 0.90 -11.69 -15.12
C GLU A 57 1.69 -12.88 -14.56
N ILE A 58 1.55 -13.20 -13.27
CA ILE A 58 2.18 -14.37 -12.65
C ILE A 58 1.36 -15.66 -12.80
N GLY A 59 0.19 -15.59 -13.43
CA GLY A 59 -0.70 -16.73 -13.68
C GLY A 59 -1.69 -17.06 -12.55
N ASP A 60 -1.78 -16.23 -11.52
CA ASP A 60 -2.77 -16.36 -10.45
C ASP A 60 -4.13 -15.79 -10.88
N LYS A 61 -4.85 -16.58 -11.67
CA LYS A 61 -6.18 -16.20 -12.18
C LYS A 61 -7.24 -16.10 -11.08
N GLU A 62 -7.14 -16.87 -10.00
CA GLU A 62 -8.14 -16.84 -8.92
C GLU A 62 -7.99 -15.57 -8.09
N GLY A 63 -6.77 -15.22 -7.69
CA GLY A 63 -6.51 -13.96 -7.00
C GLY A 63 -6.89 -12.75 -7.84
N ALA A 64 -6.56 -12.76 -9.14
CA ALA A 64 -6.95 -11.67 -10.04
C ALA A 64 -8.48 -11.55 -10.17
N ARG A 65 -9.21 -12.68 -10.24
CA ARG A 65 -10.68 -12.67 -10.30
C ARG A 65 -11.31 -12.06 -9.05
N GLU A 66 -10.81 -12.40 -7.86
CA GLU A 66 -11.34 -11.88 -6.60
C GLU A 66 -11.19 -10.35 -6.52
N LEU A 67 -10.00 -9.83 -6.83
CA LEU A 67 -9.74 -8.38 -6.87
C LEU A 67 -10.65 -7.67 -7.89
N LEU A 68 -10.84 -8.25 -9.08
CA LEU A 68 -11.72 -7.67 -10.09
C LEU A 68 -13.19 -7.69 -9.66
N ASP A 69 -13.64 -8.73 -8.96
CA ASP A 69 -15.00 -8.79 -8.42
C ASP A 69 -15.24 -7.73 -7.33
N GLU A 70 -14.22 -7.37 -6.55
CA GLU A 70 -14.29 -6.23 -5.62
C GLU A 70 -14.40 -4.89 -6.37
N VAL A 71 -13.56 -4.67 -7.39
CA VAL A 71 -13.60 -3.45 -8.19
C VAL A 71 -14.93 -3.29 -8.92
N ILE A 72 -15.51 -4.38 -9.44
CA ILE A 72 -16.84 -4.33 -10.09
C ILE A 72 -17.91 -3.81 -9.12
N LYS A 73 -17.83 -4.21 -7.85
CA LYS A 73 -18.82 -3.84 -6.81
C LYS A 73 -18.56 -2.46 -6.19
N GLY A 74 -17.30 -2.05 -6.07
CA GLY A 74 -16.89 -0.85 -5.32
C GLY A 74 -16.38 0.31 -6.18
N GLY A 75 -16.07 0.08 -7.45
CA GLY A 75 -15.55 1.06 -8.39
C GLY A 75 -16.61 2.02 -8.94
N ASN A 76 -16.14 3.11 -9.54
CA ASN A 76 -16.98 3.94 -10.39
C ASN A 76 -17.31 3.23 -11.72
N VAL A 77 -18.15 3.84 -12.56
CA VAL A 77 -18.61 3.23 -13.82
C VAL A 77 -17.45 2.80 -14.72
N GLU A 78 -16.40 3.62 -14.83
CA GLU A 78 -15.24 3.32 -15.67
C GLU A 78 -14.42 2.16 -15.10
N GLN A 79 -14.19 2.15 -13.79
CA GLN A 79 -13.46 1.11 -13.07
C GLN A 79 -14.18 -0.24 -13.14
N SER A 80 -15.48 -0.27 -12.86
CA SER A 80 -16.29 -1.50 -12.93
C SER A 80 -16.35 -2.05 -14.35
N SER A 81 -16.42 -1.19 -15.36
CA SER A 81 -16.38 -1.59 -16.77
C SER A 81 -15.03 -2.20 -17.14
N ARG A 82 -13.93 -1.53 -16.77
CA ARG A 82 -12.56 -2.04 -16.99
C ARG A 82 -12.35 -3.38 -16.29
N ALA A 83 -12.77 -3.51 -15.04
CA ALA A 83 -12.65 -4.74 -14.26
C ALA A 83 -13.44 -5.89 -14.89
N SER A 84 -14.67 -5.62 -15.36
CA SER A 84 -15.50 -6.63 -16.04
C SER A 84 -14.85 -7.13 -17.34
N ALA A 85 -14.26 -6.21 -18.12
CA ALA A 85 -13.56 -6.56 -19.35
C ALA A 85 -12.31 -7.41 -19.08
N MET A 86 -11.51 -7.05 -18.07
CA MET A 86 -10.34 -7.83 -17.66
C MET A 86 -10.76 -9.22 -17.15
N ARG A 87 -11.81 -9.29 -16.33
CA ARG A 87 -12.30 -10.55 -15.75
C ARG A 87 -12.78 -11.53 -16.82
N ALA A 88 -13.37 -11.02 -17.91
CA ALA A 88 -13.77 -11.83 -19.06
C ALA A 88 -12.56 -12.45 -19.81
N GLN A 89 -11.38 -11.83 -19.74
CA GLN A 89 -10.14 -12.34 -20.35
C GLN A 89 -9.47 -13.42 -19.50
N LEU A 90 -9.82 -13.54 -18.21
CA LEU A 90 -9.29 -14.56 -17.29
C LEU A 90 -9.92 -15.95 -17.51
N ALA A 91 -10.60 -16.21 -18.63
CA ALA A 91 -11.20 -17.50 -18.96
C ALA A 91 -10.23 -18.68 -18.78
#